data_AF-A0A8S2LMJ8-F1
#
_entry.id   AF-A0A8S2LMJ8-F1
#
_cell.length_a   1.000
_cell.length_b   1.000
_cell.length_c   1.000
_cell.angle_alpha   90.00
_cell.angle_beta   90.00
_cell.angle_gamma   90.00
#
_symmetry.space_group_name_H-M   'P 1'
#
loop_
_entity.id
_entity.type
_entity.pdbx_description
1 polymer ?
#
loop_
_entity_poly.entity_id
_entity_poly.type
_entity_poly.pdbx_seq_one_letter_code
_entity_poly.pdbx_strand_id
1 'polypeptide(L)'
;MKLTEPMNEIEAFKLADLIAQQYQIFIGSETLPRLLLRNLLVESNRHIYQLPPKFKYTGRIIIGLQHQRICIEVIQQIPNTNHTQLSVIERPLYPNETNVQTLLERLTAYGNSHNVQLLQLIDLNLLASQGAYDERKVYETLKDRYDECVSYTRSMIVYDLDALVGINKSESNSNMGQSVSYSVHNQSIYTYVLARFRDRVMEDIQEKDADNVERWAVAVIREPFLLRQFSDETQFPRTSREQEEIESERRRVEEPVKCVKCKDFYTENENRMGSCTHHDGFVYDNTSTELTIFAPSDVVKILNKIERKAFNDTNQNHEWERQKSKFKWICCDETFTTLHRGGCKRGKHGFSPKDNQPLNGQGINRREQATVEKWEDFCCDNQEYYAKWQSLLNDY
;
A
#
# COMPACT_ATOMS: atom_id res chain seq x y z
N MET A 1 12.94 8.55 49.60
CA MET A 1 14.27 9.14 49.85
C MET A 1 14.32 10.48 49.13
N LYS A 2 14.37 11.62 49.84
CA LYS A 2 14.52 12.93 49.19
C LYS A 2 16.01 13.14 48.91
N LEU A 3 16.41 13.16 47.64
CA LEU A 3 17.77 13.53 47.24
C LEU A 3 17.89 15.06 47.33
N THR A 4 18.73 15.54 48.23
CA THR A 4 18.91 16.96 48.56
C THR A 4 20.08 17.62 47.85
N GLU A 5 20.79 16.92 46.97
CA GLU A 5 21.87 17.49 46.15
C GLU A 5 21.75 17.00 44.70
N PRO A 6 22.04 17.86 43.69
CA PRO A 6 22.04 17.46 42.29
C PRO A 6 23.16 16.43 42.07
N MET A 7 22.77 15.20 41.74
CA MET A 7 23.68 14.10 41.47
C MET A 7 24.63 14.47 40.32
N ASN A 8 25.94 14.28 40.50
CA ASN A 8 26.95 14.53 39.48
C ASN A 8 26.70 13.59 38.28
N GLU A 9 26.90 14.08 37.05
CA GLU A 9 26.70 13.34 35.79
C GLU A 9 27.40 11.96 35.79
N ILE A 10 28.60 11.89 36.37
CA ILE A 10 29.38 10.65 36.49
C ILE A 10 28.71 9.65 37.46
N GLU A 11 28.11 10.14 38.54
CA GLU A 11 27.39 9.31 39.52
C GLU A 11 26.05 8.83 38.95
N ALA A 12 25.39 9.68 38.15
CA ALA A 12 24.20 9.32 37.41
C ALA A 12 24.47 8.16 36.44
N PHE A 13 25.59 8.20 35.70
CA PHE A 13 25.96 7.12 34.78
C PHE A 13 26.29 5.81 35.50
N LYS A 14 27.03 5.86 36.61
CA LYS A 14 27.34 4.66 37.39
C LYS A 14 26.07 4.04 37.97
N LEU A 15 25.15 4.86 38.46
CA LEU A 15 23.88 4.38 39.01
C LEU A 15 22.99 3.79 37.91
N ALA A 16 22.93 4.44 36.74
CA ALA A 16 22.17 3.95 35.60
C ALA A 16 22.73 2.63 35.05
N ASP A 17 24.06 2.49 34.95
CA ASP A 17 24.73 1.25 34.53
C ASP A 17 24.51 0.11 35.55
N LEU A 18 24.61 0.41 36.85
CA LEU A 18 24.25 -0.53 37.93
C LEU A 18 22.79 -0.98 37.85
N ILE A 19 21.86 -0.06 37.59
CA ILE A 19 20.43 -0.36 37.41
C ILE A 19 20.24 -1.20 36.15
N ALA A 20 20.84 -0.85 35.01
CA ALA A 20 20.73 -1.61 33.78
C ALA A 20 21.25 -3.06 33.94
N GLN A 21 22.37 -3.25 34.63
CA GLN A 21 22.90 -4.56 34.99
C GLN A 21 21.98 -5.32 35.95
N GLN A 22 21.38 -4.64 36.92
CA GLN A 22 20.46 -5.22 37.91
C GLN A 22 19.11 -5.64 37.30
N TYR A 23 18.63 -4.95 36.26
CA TYR A 23 17.38 -5.25 35.55
C TYR A 23 17.59 -6.05 34.24
N GLN A 24 18.80 -6.57 33.98
CA GLN A 24 19.18 -7.31 32.76
C GLN A 24 18.84 -6.57 31.44
N ILE A 25 18.84 -5.24 31.48
CA ILE A 25 18.69 -4.41 30.29
C ILE A 25 20.09 -4.28 29.67
N PHE A 26 20.45 -5.17 28.74
CA PHE A 26 21.70 -5.10 27.98
C PHE A 26 21.64 -4.00 26.91
N ILE A 27 21.58 -2.76 27.36
CA ILE A 27 21.79 -1.59 26.50
C ILE A 27 23.29 -1.31 26.55
N GLY A 28 24.02 -1.51 25.44
CA GLY A 28 25.47 -1.33 25.37
C GLY A 28 25.93 0.00 26.00
N SER A 29 27.11 0.01 26.61
CA SER A 29 27.62 1.06 27.52
C SER A 29 27.55 2.51 27.02
N GLU A 30 27.44 2.75 25.71
CA GLU A 30 27.25 4.09 25.13
C GLU A 30 25.78 4.53 24.94
N THR A 31 24.83 3.61 25.04
CA THR A 31 23.44 3.84 24.63
C THR A 31 22.59 4.31 25.81
N LEU A 32 22.85 3.83 27.03
CA LEU A 32 22.13 4.21 28.25
C LEU A 32 22.34 5.70 28.65
N PRO A 33 23.58 6.24 28.62
CA PRO A 33 23.83 7.67 28.84
C PRO A 33 23.07 8.59 27.89
N ARG A 34 22.99 8.22 26.60
CA ARG A 34 22.30 9.01 25.56
C ARG A 34 20.78 9.00 25.75
N LEU A 35 20.23 7.84 26.15
CA LEU A 35 18.80 7.67 26.46
C LEU A 35 18.37 8.57 27.63
N LEU A 36 19.15 8.62 28.71
CA LEU A 36 18.82 9.43 29.89
C LEU A 36 18.92 10.94 29.63
N LEU A 37 19.95 11.39 28.90
CA LEU A 37 20.14 12.82 28.60
C LEU A 37 19.09 13.38 27.63
N ARG A 38 18.61 12.58 26.66
CA ARG A 38 17.54 13.01 25.74
C ARG A 38 16.14 12.89 26.32
N ASN A 39 15.90 11.95 27.22
CA ASN A 39 14.58 11.80 27.87
C ASN A 39 14.17 13.06 28.65
N LEU A 40 15.12 13.82 29.22
CA LEU A 40 14.87 15.13 29.83
C LEU A 40 14.24 16.16 28.87
N LEU A 41 14.51 16.07 27.56
CA LEU A 41 13.92 16.95 26.54
C LEU A 41 12.55 16.46 26.06
N VAL A 42 12.33 15.14 26.07
CA VAL A 42 11.08 14.49 25.61
C VAL A 42 9.94 14.63 26.63
N GLU A 43 10.22 14.84 27.92
CA GLU A 43 9.20 15.07 28.96
C GLU A 43 8.28 16.28 28.68
N SER A 44 8.69 17.20 27.80
CA SER A 44 7.87 18.32 27.30
C SER A 44 6.63 17.87 26.50
N ASN A 45 6.59 16.60 26.05
CA ASN A 45 5.60 16.07 25.11
C ASN A 45 4.65 15.02 25.72
N ARG A 46 4.45 15.03 27.05
CA ARG A 46 3.57 14.08 27.77
C ARG A 46 2.12 13.98 27.24
N HIS A 47 1.64 14.96 26.47
CA HIS A 47 0.30 14.95 25.88
C HIS A 47 0.15 14.08 24.61
N ILE A 48 1.23 13.59 24.01
CA ILE A 48 1.15 12.88 22.71
C ILE A 48 0.52 11.47 22.85
N TYR A 49 0.61 10.87 24.03
CA TYR A 49 0.25 9.46 24.26
C TYR A 49 -1.05 9.26 25.05
N GLN A 50 -1.80 10.32 25.36
CA GLN A 50 -3.12 10.15 25.97
C GLN A 50 -4.17 9.87 24.90
N LEU A 51 -4.89 8.76 25.06
CA LEU A 51 -6.05 8.48 24.23
C LEU A 51 -7.24 9.35 24.62
N PRO A 52 -8.07 9.74 23.63
CA PRO A 52 -9.42 10.20 23.93
C PRO A 52 -10.20 9.14 24.73
N PRO A 53 -11.12 9.52 25.63
CA PRO A 53 -11.83 8.59 26.52
C PRO A 53 -12.59 7.45 25.84
N LYS A 54 -12.92 7.60 24.56
CA LYS A 54 -13.64 6.61 23.75
C LYS A 54 -12.77 5.44 23.27
N PHE A 55 -11.46 5.51 23.47
CA PHE A 55 -10.52 4.49 23.04
C PHE A 55 -9.86 3.83 24.24
N LYS A 56 -9.64 2.52 24.14
CA LYS A 56 -8.84 1.73 25.07
C LYS A 56 -7.72 1.05 24.32
N TYR A 57 -6.53 0.99 24.89
CA TYR A 57 -5.42 0.25 24.30
C TYR A 57 -5.65 -1.26 24.41
N THR A 58 -5.22 -2.02 23.39
CA THR A 58 -5.17 -3.49 23.47
C THR A 58 -3.83 -4.01 23.98
N GLY A 59 -2.81 -3.15 23.99
CA GLY A 59 -1.43 -3.53 24.31
C GLY A 59 -0.60 -3.92 23.08
N ARG A 60 -1.18 -3.92 21.88
CA ARG A 60 -0.49 -4.34 20.64
C ARG A 60 -0.04 -3.13 19.81
N ILE A 61 1.23 -3.12 19.43
CA ILE A 61 1.83 -2.07 18.58
C ILE A 61 2.63 -2.72 17.45
N ILE A 62 2.43 -2.27 16.22
CA ILE A 62 3.28 -2.62 15.07
C ILE A 62 3.97 -1.35 14.59
N ILE A 63 5.29 -1.41 14.42
CA ILE A 63 6.12 -0.30 13.96
C ILE A 63 6.73 -0.67 12.62
N GLY A 64 6.27 0.01 11.56
CA GLY A 64 6.76 -0.17 10.21
C GLY A 64 7.87 0.84 9.89
N LEU A 65 9.14 0.42 9.97
CA LEU A 65 10.29 1.31 9.74
C LEU A 65 10.34 1.84 8.30
N GLN A 66 10.07 0.99 7.29
CA GLN A 66 10.04 1.44 5.90
C GLN A 66 8.88 2.40 5.61
N HIS A 67 7.74 2.19 6.27
CA HIS A 67 6.56 3.04 6.12
C HIS A 67 6.61 4.28 7.04
N GLN A 68 7.65 4.43 7.85
CA GLN A 68 7.84 5.53 8.79
C GLN A 68 6.63 5.77 9.71
N ARG A 69 6.04 4.68 10.22
CA ARG A 69 4.81 4.73 11.03
C ARG A 69 4.80 3.77 12.21
N ILE A 70 4.10 4.20 13.26
CA ILE A 70 3.72 3.42 14.44
C ILE A 70 2.21 3.24 14.36
N CYS A 71 1.77 1.98 14.35
CA CYS A 71 0.37 1.59 14.36
C CYS A 71 0.05 1.02 15.75
N ILE A 72 -0.79 1.73 16.50
CA ILE A 72 -1.22 1.30 17.83
C ILE A 72 -2.64 0.79 17.73
N GLU A 73 -2.88 -0.45 18.12
CA GLU A 73 -4.23 -1.00 18.14
C GLU A 73 -5.01 -0.51 19.36
N VAL A 74 -6.24 -0.08 19.10
CA VAL A 74 -7.17 0.38 20.12
C VAL A 74 -8.56 -0.19 19.90
N ILE A 75 -9.26 -0.41 21.00
CA ILE A 75 -10.69 -0.68 21.03
C ILE A 75 -11.42 0.66 21.08
N GLN A 76 -12.24 0.93 20.08
CA GLN A 76 -13.14 2.07 20.05
C GLN A 76 -14.53 1.67 20.53
N GLN A 77 -15.07 2.41 21.49
CA GLN A 77 -16.49 2.33 21.83
C GLN A 77 -17.30 3.16 20.83
N ILE A 78 -18.24 2.52 20.13
CA ILE A 78 -19.12 3.20 19.18
C ILE A 78 -20.20 3.95 19.99
N PRO A 79 -20.34 5.28 19.81
CA PRO A 79 -21.36 6.05 20.51
C PRO A 79 -22.75 5.45 20.32
N ASN A 80 -23.53 5.36 21.39
CA ASN A 80 -24.90 4.87 21.39
C ASN A 80 -25.08 3.38 21.06
N THR A 81 -24.00 2.58 21.09
CA THR A 81 -24.09 1.12 21.00
C THR A 81 -23.20 0.46 22.06
N ASN A 82 -23.54 -0.75 22.48
CA ASN A 82 -22.66 -1.58 23.32
C ASN A 82 -21.59 -2.30 22.50
N HIS A 83 -21.43 -1.94 21.22
CA HIS A 83 -20.47 -2.57 20.33
C HIS A 83 -19.10 -1.88 20.43
N THR A 84 -18.08 -2.72 20.60
CA THR A 84 -16.68 -2.34 20.51
C THR A 84 -16.15 -2.73 19.13
N GLN A 85 -15.32 -1.86 18.55
CA GLN A 85 -14.65 -2.13 17.28
C GLN A 85 -13.13 -1.96 17.46
N LEU A 86 -12.35 -2.88 16.88
CA LEU A 86 -10.91 -2.71 16.79
C LEU A 86 -10.56 -1.69 15.71
N SER A 87 -9.65 -0.79 16.03
CA SER A 87 -9.18 0.26 15.13
C SER A 87 -7.70 0.52 15.38
N VAL A 88 -7.05 1.25 14.48
CA VAL A 88 -5.64 1.63 14.61
C VAL A 88 -5.50 3.14 14.71
N ILE A 89 -4.65 3.57 15.63
CA ILE A 89 -4.14 4.94 15.69
C ILE A 89 -2.75 4.94 15.07
N GLU A 90 -2.60 5.69 13.98
CA GLU A 90 -1.31 5.88 13.31
C GLU A 90 -0.58 7.11 13.87
N ARG A 91 0.72 6.94 14.09
CA ARG A 91 1.64 8.03 14.43
C ARG A 91 2.86 7.97 13.52
N PRO A 92 3.35 9.10 12.99
CA PRO A 92 4.59 9.08 12.22
C PRO A 92 5.79 8.77 13.14
N LEU A 93 6.77 8.08 12.56
CA LEU A 93 8.11 8.00 13.11
C LEU A 93 8.83 9.35 12.92
N TYR A 94 9.73 9.68 13.83
CA TYR A 94 10.63 10.82 13.63
C TYR A 94 11.62 10.50 12.50
N PRO A 95 12.11 11.49 11.74
CA PRO A 95 12.99 11.24 10.59
C PRO A 95 14.28 10.47 10.92
N ASN A 96 14.73 10.52 12.17
CA ASN A 96 15.92 9.81 12.66
C ASN A 96 15.62 8.37 13.15
N GLU A 97 14.35 7.98 13.30
CA GLU A 97 13.91 6.65 13.73
C GLU A 97 13.92 5.67 12.55
N THR A 98 15.13 5.21 12.19
CA THR A 98 15.37 4.32 11.04
C THR A 98 15.61 2.87 11.43
N ASN A 99 15.87 2.61 12.71
CA ASN A 99 16.14 1.28 13.25
C ASN A 99 15.64 1.17 14.71
N VAL A 100 15.63 -0.05 15.24
CA VAL A 100 15.17 -0.33 16.61
C VAL A 100 15.96 0.47 17.65
N GLN A 101 17.28 0.57 17.51
CA GLN A 101 18.13 1.28 18.46
C GLN A 101 17.74 2.77 18.59
N THR A 102 17.47 3.44 17.46
CA THR A 102 17.01 4.84 17.46
C THR A 102 15.59 5.01 18.00
N LEU A 103 14.77 3.96 17.92
CA LEU A 103 13.39 3.93 18.37
C LEU A 103 13.26 3.63 19.87
N LEU A 104 14.26 2.98 20.48
CA LEU A 104 14.27 2.64 21.90
C LEU A 104 14.06 3.88 22.77
N GLU A 105 14.60 5.05 22.42
CA GLU A 105 14.40 6.28 23.20
C GLU A 105 12.91 6.60 23.34
N ARG A 106 12.17 6.54 22.23
CA ARG A 106 10.73 6.80 22.18
C ARG A 106 9.93 5.71 22.89
N LEU A 107 10.32 4.44 22.75
CA LEU A 107 9.66 3.31 23.42
C LEU A 107 9.87 3.36 24.94
N THR A 108 11.06 3.72 25.40
CA THR A 108 11.35 3.93 26.82
C THR A 108 10.56 5.11 27.37
N ALA A 109 10.49 6.24 26.65
CA ALA A 109 9.67 7.38 27.04
C ALA A 109 8.19 7.02 27.12
N TYR A 110 7.69 6.25 26.15
CA TYR A 110 6.33 5.71 26.14
C TYR A 110 6.09 4.79 27.35
N GLY A 111 6.99 3.84 27.60
CA GLY A 111 6.91 2.94 28.76
C GLY A 111 6.90 3.71 30.08
N ASN A 112 7.74 4.74 30.22
CA ASN A 112 7.76 5.60 31.40
C ASN A 112 6.42 6.32 31.60
N SER A 113 5.80 6.83 30.53
CA SER A 113 4.50 7.50 30.60
C SER A 113 3.35 6.58 31.06
N HIS A 114 3.50 5.27 30.86
CA HIS A 114 2.57 4.23 31.31
C HIS A 114 2.98 3.55 32.63
N ASN A 115 4.07 4.00 33.26
CA ASN A 115 4.69 3.36 34.43
C ASN A 115 4.99 1.87 34.20
N VAL A 116 5.52 1.53 33.02
CA VAL A 116 6.01 0.19 32.71
C VAL A 116 7.18 -0.14 33.66
N GLN A 117 7.06 -1.27 34.37
CA GLN A 117 8.04 -1.75 35.35
C GLN A 117 9.22 -2.45 34.66
N LEU A 118 8.95 -3.12 33.54
CA LEU A 118 9.95 -3.89 32.79
C LEU A 118 9.76 -3.66 31.29
N LEU A 119 10.84 -3.27 30.61
CA LEU A 119 10.93 -3.23 29.16
C LEU A 119 12.00 -4.21 28.69
N GLN A 120 11.62 -5.18 27.87
CA GLN A 120 12.54 -6.14 27.27
C GLN A 120 12.62 -5.98 25.77
N LEU A 121 13.85 -5.83 25.26
CA LEU A 121 14.14 -5.92 23.84
C LEU A 121 14.58 -7.34 23.51
N ILE A 122 13.88 -7.97 22.57
CA ILE A 122 14.21 -9.26 21.99
C ILE A 122 14.77 -9.01 20.60
N ASP A 123 16.09 -9.13 20.49
CA ASP A 123 16.85 -9.00 19.25
C ASP A 123 17.87 -10.14 19.11
N LEU A 124 18.63 -10.15 18.01
CA LEU A 124 19.69 -11.14 17.82
C LEU A 124 20.82 -11.02 18.84
N ASN A 125 21.09 -9.81 19.37
CA ASN A 125 22.16 -9.60 20.35
C ASN A 125 21.82 -10.27 21.68
N LEU A 126 20.57 -10.21 22.11
CA LEU A 126 20.09 -10.94 23.28
C LEU A 126 20.30 -12.44 23.09
N LEU A 127 19.86 -13.01 21.97
CA LEU A 127 20.03 -14.44 21.69
C LEU A 127 21.50 -14.85 21.67
N ALA A 128 22.35 -14.05 21.03
CA ALA A 128 23.79 -14.27 21.00
C ALA A 128 24.42 -14.19 22.41
N SER A 129 24.01 -13.23 23.24
CA SER A 129 24.52 -13.06 24.61
C SER A 129 24.18 -14.23 25.54
N GLN A 130 23.03 -14.87 25.31
CA GLN A 130 22.61 -16.08 26.03
C GLN A 130 23.24 -17.35 25.44
N GLY A 131 24.03 -17.23 24.36
CA GLY A 131 24.61 -18.35 23.63
C GLY A 131 23.54 -19.26 23.03
N ALA A 132 22.41 -18.69 22.60
CA ALA A 132 21.30 -19.40 21.97
C ALA A 132 21.56 -19.54 20.46
N TYR A 133 22.42 -20.48 20.10
CA TYR A 133 22.79 -20.76 18.70
C TYR A 133 21.93 -21.87 18.07
N ASP A 134 21.34 -22.73 18.90
CA ASP A 134 20.43 -23.80 18.51
C ASP A 134 18.97 -23.40 18.76
N GLU A 135 18.07 -23.88 17.90
CA GLU A 135 16.64 -23.52 17.97
C GLU A 135 16.00 -23.79 19.33
N ARG A 136 16.42 -24.87 20.00
CA ARG A 136 15.91 -25.23 21.32
C ARG A 136 16.23 -24.15 22.35
N LYS A 137 17.49 -23.73 22.43
CA LYS A 137 17.90 -22.70 23.38
C LYS A 137 17.38 -21.32 23.02
N VAL A 138 17.19 -21.03 21.73
CA VAL A 138 16.46 -19.84 21.29
C VAL A 138 15.04 -19.84 21.85
N TYR A 139 14.33 -20.96 21.71
CA TYR A 139 12.96 -21.07 22.23
C TYR A 139 12.90 -20.97 23.76
N GLU A 140 13.81 -21.64 24.47
CA GLU A 140 13.94 -21.53 25.93
C GLU A 140 14.19 -20.06 26.34
N THR A 141 15.12 -19.38 25.68
CA THR A 141 15.40 -17.95 25.92
C THR A 141 14.18 -17.07 25.66
N LEU A 142 13.49 -17.24 24.53
CA LEU A 142 12.29 -16.47 24.19
C LEU A 142 11.18 -16.69 25.22
N LYS A 143 11.02 -17.94 25.67
CA LYS A 143 10.05 -18.30 26.70
C LYS A 143 10.38 -17.68 28.05
N ASP A 144 11.62 -17.80 28.51
CA ASP A 144 12.05 -17.26 29.79
C ASP A 144 11.83 -15.74 29.86
N ARG A 145 12.15 -15.03 28.77
CA ARG A 145 11.94 -13.57 28.65
C ARG A 145 10.47 -13.20 28.61
N TYR A 146 9.66 -13.97 27.89
CA TYR A 146 8.22 -13.78 27.91
C TYR A 146 7.62 -14.01 29.30
N ASP A 147 7.99 -15.11 29.97
CA ASP A 147 7.50 -15.47 31.30
C ASP A 147 7.94 -14.42 32.35
N GLU A 148 9.17 -13.91 32.24
CA GLU A 148 9.66 -12.77 33.02
C GLU A 148 8.79 -11.53 32.79
N CYS A 149 8.51 -11.15 31.54
CA CYS A 149 7.61 -10.04 31.23
C CYS A 149 6.20 -10.23 31.82
N VAL A 150 5.67 -11.45 31.85
CA VAL A 150 4.34 -11.75 32.41
C VAL A 150 4.32 -11.58 33.93
N SER A 151 5.45 -11.80 34.62
CA SER A 151 5.54 -11.67 36.08
C SER A 151 5.33 -10.23 36.59
N TYR A 152 5.48 -9.22 35.72
CA TYR A 152 5.24 -7.82 36.04
C TYR A 152 3.82 -7.40 35.64
N THR A 153 3.18 -6.64 36.53
CA THR A 153 1.85 -6.04 36.26
C THR A 153 1.89 -5.09 35.08
N ARG A 154 2.98 -4.32 34.94
CA ARG A 154 3.15 -3.40 33.81
C ARG A 154 4.44 -3.71 33.09
N SER A 155 4.35 -4.28 31.89
CA SER A 155 5.53 -4.69 31.13
C SER A 155 5.41 -4.38 29.65
N MET A 156 6.54 -4.30 28.98
CA MET A 156 6.64 -4.10 27.55
C MET A 156 7.67 -5.05 26.98
N ILE A 157 7.28 -5.81 25.97
CA ILE A 157 8.19 -6.65 25.19
C ILE A 157 8.26 -6.10 23.76
N VAL A 158 9.48 -5.90 23.26
CA VAL A 158 9.77 -5.35 21.94
C VAL A 158 10.49 -6.42 21.13
N TYR A 159 9.94 -6.78 19.99
CA TYR A 159 10.54 -7.75 19.06
C TYR A 159 11.11 -7.02 17.84
N ASP A 160 12.42 -7.14 17.61
CA ASP A 160 13.04 -6.81 16.32
C ASP A 160 12.81 -7.97 15.36
N LEU A 161 11.67 -7.96 14.66
CA LEU A 161 11.18 -9.15 13.97
C LEU A 161 12.03 -9.51 12.76
N ASP A 162 12.54 -8.52 12.01
CA ASP A 162 13.41 -8.79 10.85
C ASP A 162 14.69 -9.49 11.28
N ALA A 163 15.29 -9.03 12.39
CA ALA A 163 16.51 -9.61 12.93
C ALA A 163 16.27 -11.04 13.42
N LEU A 164 15.20 -11.28 14.17
CA LEU A 164 14.91 -12.58 14.76
C LEU A 164 14.53 -13.63 13.71
N VAL A 165 13.72 -13.24 12.72
CA VAL A 165 13.07 -14.17 11.82
C VAL A 165 13.88 -14.40 10.55
N GLY A 166 14.50 -13.34 10.01
CA GLY A 166 15.18 -13.36 8.73
C GLY A 166 14.23 -13.57 7.54
N ILE A 167 14.51 -12.90 6.42
CA ILE A 167 13.75 -13.05 5.18
C ILE A 167 14.67 -13.52 4.07
N ASN A 168 14.31 -14.63 3.45
CA ASN A 168 14.96 -15.14 2.26
C ASN A 168 14.29 -14.54 1.03
N LYS A 169 15.06 -13.77 0.26
CA LYS A 169 14.65 -13.22 -1.03
C LYS A 169 15.19 -14.13 -2.14
N SER A 170 14.32 -14.78 -2.89
CA SER A 170 14.68 -15.60 -4.04
C SER A 170 14.29 -14.88 -5.33
N GLU A 171 15.29 -14.50 -6.13
CA GLU A 171 15.08 -13.87 -7.42
C GLU A 171 15.17 -14.92 -8.53
N SER A 172 14.15 -14.98 -9.37
CA SER A 172 14.03 -15.92 -10.47
C SER A 172 13.87 -15.16 -11.77
N ASN A 173 14.87 -15.27 -12.64
CA ASN A 173 14.85 -14.67 -13.97
C ASN A 173 14.32 -15.70 -14.96
N SER A 174 13.09 -15.52 -15.43
CA SER A 174 12.52 -16.34 -16.50
C SER A 174 12.47 -15.55 -17.80
N ASN A 175 12.35 -16.25 -18.95
CA ASN A 175 12.10 -15.60 -20.24
C ASN A 175 10.76 -14.83 -20.28
N MET A 176 9.92 -14.99 -19.24
CA MET A 176 8.65 -14.28 -19.03
C MET A 176 8.80 -13.06 -18.08
N GLY A 177 9.99 -12.81 -17.54
CA GLY A 177 10.26 -11.70 -16.61
C GLY A 177 11.00 -12.12 -15.33
N GLN A 178 11.43 -11.13 -14.56
CA GLN A 178 12.01 -11.32 -13.23
C GLN A 178 10.89 -11.46 -12.18
N SER A 179 10.86 -12.56 -11.45
CA SER A 179 9.99 -12.76 -10.30
C SER A 179 10.81 -12.81 -9.01
N VAL A 180 10.37 -12.09 -8.00
CA VAL A 180 10.96 -12.10 -6.66
C VAL A 180 9.98 -12.79 -5.71
N SER A 181 10.40 -13.87 -5.07
CA SER A 181 9.67 -14.52 -3.99
C SER A 181 10.35 -14.24 -2.64
N TYR A 182 9.55 -14.13 -1.59
CA TYR A 182 9.99 -13.91 -0.23
C TYR A 182 9.51 -15.06 0.65
N SER A 183 10.35 -15.51 1.57
CA SER A 183 9.98 -16.48 2.60
C SER A 183 10.65 -16.17 3.92
N VAL A 184 9.96 -16.51 5.01
CA VAL A 184 10.49 -16.44 6.37
C VAL A 184 11.55 -17.53 6.55
N HIS A 185 12.72 -17.18 7.09
CA HIS A 185 13.78 -18.15 7.36
C HIS A 185 13.51 -18.96 8.63
N ASN A 186 13.31 -18.29 9.77
CA ASN A 186 13.08 -18.92 11.07
C ASN A 186 11.58 -19.01 11.39
N GLN A 187 10.87 -19.94 10.76
CA GLN A 187 9.43 -20.09 10.90
C GLN A 187 8.98 -20.41 12.35
N SER A 188 9.80 -21.13 13.10
CA SER A 188 9.53 -21.49 14.50
C SER A 188 9.47 -20.25 15.42
N ILE A 189 10.49 -19.39 15.32
CA ILE A 189 10.56 -18.12 16.06
C ILE A 189 9.40 -17.21 15.66
N TYR A 190 9.15 -17.09 14.36
CA TYR A 190 8.06 -16.29 13.82
C TYR A 190 6.70 -16.74 14.40
N THR A 191 6.41 -18.04 14.36
CA THR A 191 5.15 -18.60 14.88
C THR A 191 5.02 -18.39 16.38
N TYR A 192 6.12 -18.49 17.14
CA TYR A 192 6.12 -18.21 18.57
C TYR A 192 5.79 -16.73 18.86
N VAL A 193 6.50 -15.80 18.22
CA VAL A 193 6.26 -14.36 18.39
C VAL A 193 4.85 -13.98 17.96
N LEU A 194 4.36 -14.54 16.85
CA LEU A 194 3.00 -14.35 16.35
C LEU A 194 1.96 -14.76 17.41
N ALA A 195 2.10 -15.94 18.01
CA ALA A 195 1.19 -16.42 19.05
C ALA A 195 1.21 -15.48 20.28
N ARG A 196 2.40 -15.15 20.78
CA ARG A 196 2.55 -14.24 21.94
C ARG A 196 2.05 -12.84 21.68
N PHE A 197 2.21 -12.33 20.46
CA PHE A 197 1.69 -11.04 20.07
C PHE A 197 0.16 -11.03 20.00
N ARG A 198 -0.47 -12.12 19.52
CA ARG A 198 -1.93 -12.26 19.50
C ARG A 198 -2.53 -12.40 20.90
N ASP A 199 -1.88 -13.12 21.79
CA ASP A 199 -2.38 -13.40 23.15
C ASP A 199 -2.36 -12.16 24.08
N ARG A 200 -1.72 -11.06 23.66
CA ARG A 200 -1.59 -9.86 24.49
C ARG A 200 -2.86 -9.02 24.44
N VAL A 201 -3.53 -8.97 25.59
CA VAL A 201 -4.71 -8.17 25.87
C VAL A 201 -4.51 -7.46 27.22
N MET A 202 -4.87 -6.18 27.31
CA MET A 202 -4.87 -5.43 28.58
C MET A 202 -5.99 -5.95 29.48
N GLU A 203 -5.69 -6.32 30.73
CA GLU A 203 -6.66 -7.01 31.62
C GLU A 203 -7.75 -6.06 32.16
N ASP A 204 -7.56 -4.72 32.06
CA ASP A 204 -8.58 -3.67 32.29
C ASP A 204 -9.84 -3.79 31.39
N ILE A 205 -9.81 -4.69 30.41
CA ILE A 205 -10.92 -4.96 29.49
C ILE A 205 -11.93 -5.94 30.11
N GLN A 206 -11.56 -6.70 31.16
CA GLN A 206 -12.38 -7.83 31.63
C GLN A 206 -13.04 -7.66 33.01
N GLU A 207 -12.44 -7.01 34.03
CA GLU A 207 -13.07 -6.95 35.37
C GLU A 207 -12.81 -5.64 36.15
N LYS A 208 -13.76 -5.27 37.03
CA LYS A 208 -13.78 -3.99 37.77
C LYS A 208 -12.81 -3.90 38.95
N ASP A 209 -12.12 -4.98 39.32
CA ASP A 209 -11.29 -5.07 40.53
C ASP A 209 -9.92 -5.77 40.28
N ALA A 210 -9.46 -5.90 39.04
CA ALA A 210 -8.11 -6.35 38.77
C ALA A 210 -7.13 -5.16 38.92
N ASP A 211 -6.02 -5.37 39.63
CA ASP A 211 -4.86 -4.47 39.55
C ASP A 211 -4.62 -4.10 38.08
N ASN A 212 -4.43 -2.82 37.74
CA ASN A 212 -4.22 -2.34 36.37
C ASN A 212 -3.01 -3.05 35.70
N VAL A 213 -3.24 -4.22 35.11
CA VAL A 213 -2.24 -5.00 34.39
C VAL A 213 -2.15 -4.46 32.97
N GLU A 214 -1.02 -3.83 32.68
CA GLU A 214 -0.72 -3.18 31.40
C GLU A 214 0.45 -3.88 30.71
N ARG A 215 0.16 -4.78 29.76
CA ARG A 215 1.17 -5.59 29.09
C ARG A 215 1.23 -5.23 27.61
N TRP A 216 2.34 -4.64 27.20
CA TRP A 216 2.58 -4.18 25.84
C TRP A 216 3.42 -5.19 25.04
N ALA A 217 3.02 -5.44 23.81
CA ALA A 217 3.82 -6.15 22.81
C ALA A 217 4.01 -5.26 21.58
N VAL A 218 5.27 -5.03 21.24
CA VAL A 218 5.69 -4.17 20.13
C VAL A 218 6.43 -5.02 19.12
N ALA A 219 5.94 -5.08 17.88
CA ALA A 219 6.66 -5.68 16.77
C ALA A 219 7.28 -4.56 15.91
N VAL A 220 8.60 -4.53 15.81
CA VAL A 220 9.30 -3.60 14.91
C VAL A 220 9.67 -4.36 13.64
N ILE A 221 9.21 -3.85 12.50
CA ILE A 221 9.32 -4.51 11.20
C ILE A 221 9.77 -3.49 10.14
N ARG A 222 10.85 -3.79 9.44
CA ARG A 222 11.41 -3.03 8.32
C ARG A 222 10.87 -3.55 7.01
N GLU A 223 10.91 -4.86 6.81
CA GLU A 223 10.61 -5.47 5.52
C GLU A 223 9.09 -5.48 5.23
N PRO A 224 8.62 -4.91 4.09
CA PRO A 224 7.20 -4.76 3.79
C PRO A 224 6.46 -6.09 3.66
N PHE A 225 7.13 -7.10 3.13
CA PHE A 225 6.59 -8.44 3.01
C PHE A 225 6.23 -9.01 4.40
N LEU A 226 7.18 -8.97 5.33
CA LEU A 226 6.98 -9.44 6.69
C LEU A 226 5.95 -8.60 7.44
N LEU A 227 5.95 -7.28 7.24
CA LEU A 227 4.95 -6.39 7.83
C LEU A 227 3.53 -6.78 7.39
N ARG A 228 3.32 -7.02 6.09
CA ARG A 228 2.03 -7.43 5.55
C ARG A 228 1.62 -8.80 6.08
N GLN A 229 2.51 -9.79 5.99
CA GLN A 229 2.25 -11.14 6.46
C GLN A 229 1.93 -11.17 7.96
N PHE A 230 2.74 -10.50 8.78
CA PHE A 230 2.55 -10.45 10.23
C PHE A 230 1.25 -9.72 10.60
N SER A 231 0.93 -8.60 9.94
CA SER A 231 -0.32 -7.87 10.19
C SER A 231 -1.55 -8.72 9.83
N ASP A 232 -1.52 -9.37 8.67
CA ASP A 232 -2.62 -10.24 8.21
C ASP A 232 -2.82 -11.44 9.13
N GLU A 233 -1.73 -12.11 9.51
CA GLU A 233 -1.80 -13.25 10.40
C GLU A 233 -2.19 -12.84 11.82
N THR A 234 -1.69 -11.74 12.38
CA THR A 234 -2.12 -11.26 13.71
C THR A 234 -3.56 -10.72 13.73
N GLN A 235 -4.21 -10.64 12.56
CA GLN A 235 -5.49 -9.98 12.36
C GLN A 235 -5.44 -8.54 12.86
N PHE A 236 -4.29 -7.88 12.69
CA PHE A 236 -4.12 -6.50 13.10
C PHE A 236 -5.04 -5.62 12.23
N PRO A 237 -5.83 -4.70 12.83
CA PRO A 237 -6.79 -3.94 12.06
C PRO A 237 -6.05 -3.09 11.03
N ARG A 238 -6.59 -3.05 9.82
CA ARG A 238 -6.01 -2.26 8.75
C ARG A 238 -6.31 -0.79 8.96
N THR A 239 -5.38 0.05 8.53
CA THR A 239 -5.56 1.50 8.52
C THR A 239 -6.55 1.88 7.43
N SER A 240 -7.22 3.03 7.57
CA SER A 240 -8.16 3.51 6.54
C SER A 240 -7.50 3.62 5.17
N ARG A 241 -6.23 4.06 5.15
CA ARG A 241 -5.43 4.16 3.93
C ARG A 241 -5.20 2.80 3.28
N GLU A 242 -4.79 1.80 4.04
CA GLU A 242 -4.59 0.44 3.50
C GLU A 242 -5.89 -0.14 2.95
N GLN A 243 -7.00 0.13 3.63
CA GLN A 243 -8.31 -0.33 3.21
C GLN A 243 -8.76 0.32 1.90
N GLU A 244 -8.50 1.63 1.73
CA GLU A 244 -8.69 2.35 0.47
C GLU A 244 -7.77 1.83 -0.65
N GLU A 245 -6.50 1.55 -0.35
CA GLU A 245 -5.55 1.00 -1.33
C GLU A 245 -6.01 -0.38 -1.83
N ILE A 246 -6.41 -1.27 -0.90
CA ILE A 246 -6.93 -2.61 -1.22
C ILE A 246 -8.24 -2.51 -2.00
N GLU A 247 -9.14 -1.61 -1.61
CA GLU A 247 -10.40 -1.46 -2.33
C GLU A 247 -10.18 -0.83 -3.71
N SER A 248 -9.24 0.11 -3.84
CA SER A 248 -8.84 0.64 -5.15
C SER A 248 -8.20 -0.43 -6.03
N GLU A 249 -7.39 -1.33 -5.47
CA GLU A 249 -6.79 -2.43 -6.20
C GLU A 249 -7.86 -3.44 -6.63
N ARG A 250 -8.77 -3.81 -5.72
CA ARG A 250 -9.93 -4.66 -6.04
C ARG A 250 -10.78 -4.05 -7.15
N ARG A 251 -11.10 -2.75 -7.06
CA ARG A 251 -11.84 -2.03 -8.12
C ARG A 251 -11.12 -2.09 -9.46
N ARG A 252 -9.80 -1.88 -9.51
CA ARG A 252 -9.03 -1.99 -10.76
C ARG A 252 -9.08 -3.38 -11.38
N VAL A 253 -9.17 -4.41 -10.55
CA VAL A 253 -9.17 -5.80 -11.00
C VAL A 253 -10.57 -6.25 -11.44
N GLU A 254 -11.62 -5.81 -10.74
CA GLU A 254 -13.00 -6.29 -10.92
C GLU A 254 -13.86 -5.39 -11.82
N GLU A 255 -13.62 -4.06 -11.85
CA GLU A 255 -14.48 -3.15 -12.60
C GLU A 255 -14.14 -3.17 -14.11
N PRO A 256 -15.14 -3.39 -14.98
CA PRO A 256 -14.92 -3.33 -16.43
C PRO A 256 -14.68 -1.89 -16.87
N VAL A 257 -13.57 -1.67 -17.57
CA VAL A 257 -13.16 -0.38 -18.14
C VAL A 257 -13.40 -0.38 -19.64
N LYS A 258 -13.91 0.73 -20.19
CA LYS A 258 -14.09 0.89 -21.63
C LYS A 258 -12.77 1.29 -22.30
N CYS A 259 -12.30 0.49 -23.25
CA CYS A 259 -11.07 0.75 -24.00
C CYS A 259 -11.25 1.95 -24.95
N VAL A 260 -10.30 2.91 -24.95
CA VAL A 260 -10.39 4.06 -25.87
C VAL A 260 -10.13 3.67 -27.33
N LYS A 261 -9.37 2.59 -27.57
CA LYS A 261 -8.95 2.13 -28.90
C LYS A 261 -10.04 1.31 -29.60
N CYS A 262 -10.51 0.24 -28.96
CA CYS A 262 -11.54 -0.67 -29.52
C CYS A 262 -12.94 -0.41 -28.98
N LYS A 263 -13.14 0.48 -27.99
CA LYS A 263 -14.45 0.75 -27.38
C LYS A 263 -15.11 -0.43 -26.65
N ASP A 264 -14.50 -1.61 -26.63
CA ASP A 264 -14.94 -2.76 -25.82
C ASP A 264 -14.64 -2.55 -24.33
N PHE A 265 -15.41 -3.22 -23.49
CA PHE A 265 -15.17 -3.32 -22.06
C PHE A 265 -14.18 -4.44 -21.75
N TYR A 266 -13.25 -4.20 -20.84
CA TYR A 266 -12.26 -5.17 -20.38
C TYR A 266 -11.93 -4.95 -18.91
N THR A 267 -11.52 -6.02 -18.22
CA THR A 267 -10.89 -5.93 -16.89
C THR A 267 -9.37 -5.91 -17.02
N GLU A 268 -8.65 -5.37 -16.04
CA GLU A 268 -7.17 -5.32 -16.12
C GLU A 268 -6.54 -6.72 -16.22
N ASN A 269 -7.19 -7.75 -15.65
CA ASN A 269 -6.78 -9.15 -15.77
C ASN A 269 -6.85 -9.69 -17.22
N GLU A 270 -7.77 -9.16 -18.02
CA GLU A 270 -7.96 -9.52 -19.43
C GLU A 270 -7.04 -8.71 -20.37
N ASN A 271 -6.38 -7.65 -19.86
CA ASN A 271 -5.58 -6.71 -20.62
C ASN A 271 -4.19 -7.24 -21.02
N ARG A 272 -4.17 -8.31 -21.81
CA ARG A 272 -2.96 -8.96 -22.33
C ARG A 272 -2.60 -8.41 -23.70
N MET A 273 -1.34 -8.63 -24.11
CA MET A 273 -0.93 -8.30 -25.47
C MET A 273 -1.77 -9.11 -26.46
N GLY A 274 -2.50 -8.40 -27.33
CA GLY A 274 -3.36 -9.00 -28.35
C GLY A 274 -4.84 -9.05 -28.00
N SER A 275 -5.24 -8.71 -26.77
CA SER A 275 -6.65 -8.66 -26.35
C SER A 275 -7.44 -7.56 -27.07
N CYS A 276 -6.78 -6.46 -27.45
CA CYS A 276 -7.42 -5.34 -28.14
C CYS A 276 -7.09 -5.36 -29.63
N THR A 277 -8.14 -5.44 -30.46
CA THR A 277 -8.05 -5.23 -31.91
C THR A 277 -8.52 -3.80 -32.26
N HIS A 278 -7.67 -3.00 -32.88
CA HIS A 278 -7.95 -1.58 -33.10
C HIS A 278 -7.29 -1.04 -34.36
N HIS A 279 -7.81 0.10 -34.82
CA HIS A 279 -7.16 0.96 -35.80
C HIS A 279 -6.45 2.08 -35.05
N ASP A 280 -5.20 2.36 -35.42
CA ASP A 280 -4.38 3.44 -34.88
C ASP A 280 -4.07 4.52 -35.94
N GLY A 281 -4.75 4.47 -37.09
CA GLY A 281 -4.70 5.49 -38.13
C GLY A 281 -5.98 6.32 -38.19
N PHE A 282 -5.94 7.44 -38.89
CA PHE A 282 -7.11 8.29 -39.16
C PHE A 282 -8.00 7.75 -40.29
N VAL A 283 -9.16 8.37 -40.49
CA VAL A 283 -10.09 8.06 -41.58
C VAL A 283 -9.96 9.12 -42.67
N TYR A 284 -10.09 8.74 -43.95
CA TYR A 284 -10.07 9.67 -45.07
C TYR A 284 -11.21 9.39 -46.06
N ASP A 285 -11.64 10.40 -46.83
CA ASP A 285 -12.61 10.25 -47.93
C ASP A 285 -11.88 9.87 -49.22
N ASN A 286 -12.05 8.63 -49.68
CA ASN A 286 -11.33 8.09 -50.84
C ASN A 286 -11.91 8.49 -52.21
N THR A 287 -13.01 9.25 -52.22
CA THR A 287 -13.60 9.83 -53.44
C THR A 287 -13.29 11.32 -53.58
N SER A 288 -12.77 11.94 -52.52
CA SER A 288 -12.34 13.34 -52.55
C SER A 288 -10.96 13.44 -53.18
N THR A 289 -10.80 14.38 -54.12
CA THR A 289 -9.48 14.70 -54.69
C THR A 289 -8.53 15.30 -53.68
N GLU A 290 -9.04 15.86 -52.58
CA GLU A 290 -8.24 16.47 -51.51
C GLU A 290 -7.84 15.46 -50.42
N LEU A 291 -8.35 14.21 -50.48
CA LEU A 291 -8.15 13.15 -49.48
C LEU A 291 -8.27 13.65 -48.03
N THR A 292 -9.32 14.43 -47.75
CA THR A 292 -9.53 15.08 -46.44
C THR A 292 -9.43 14.08 -45.28
N ILE A 293 -8.65 14.43 -44.27
CA ILE A 293 -8.43 13.64 -43.05
C ILE A 293 -9.57 13.91 -42.06
N PHE A 294 -10.07 12.86 -41.42
CA PHE A 294 -11.14 12.92 -40.42
C PHE A 294 -10.78 12.10 -39.18
N ALA A 295 -11.17 12.63 -38.03
CA ALA A 295 -11.27 11.85 -36.81
C ALA A 295 -12.43 10.82 -36.94
N PRO A 296 -12.28 9.59 -36.41
CA PRO A 296 -13.34 8.58 -36.43
C PRO A 296 -14.68 9.09 -35.87
N SER A 297 -14.64 9.82 -34.76
CA SER A 297 -15.84 10.41 -34.13
C SER A 297 -16.57 11.40 -35.05
N ASP A 298 -15.87 12.13 -35.91
CA ASP A 298 -16.47 13.03 -36.89
C ASP A 298 -17.12 12.29 -38.06
N VAL A 299 -16.47 11.22 -38.54
CA VAL A 299 -17.06 10.36 -39.57
C VAL A 299 -18.34 9.70 -39.09
N VAL A 300 -18.40 9.27 -37.82
CA VAL A 300 -19.65 8.76 -37.21
C VAL A 300 -20.76 9.81 -37.26
N LYS A 301 -20.47 11.08 -36.95
CA LYS A 301 -21.47 12.16 -37.05
C LYS A 301 -21.95 12.36 -38.49
N ILE A 302 -21.06 12.25 -39.48
CA ILE A 302 -21.40 12.36 -40.90
C ILE A 302 -22.27 11.19 -41.34
N LEU A 303 -21.87 9.95 -41.04
CA LEU A 303 -22.63 8.75 -41.40
C LEU A 303 -24.01 8.72 -40.75
N ASN A 304 -24.13 9.09 -39.47
CA ASN A 304 -25.43 9.19 -38.81
C ASN A 304 -26.36 10.22 -39.46
N LYS A 305 -25.81 11.32 -40.01
CA LYS A 305 -26.61 12.30 -40.78
C LYS A 305 -27.07 11.71 -42.11
N ILE A 306 -26.21 10.94 -42.79
CA ILE A 306 -26.53 10.25 -44.05
C ILE A 306 -27.62 9.20 -43.80
N GLU A 307 -27.49 8.37 -42.78
CA GLU A 307 -28.47 7.34 -42.41
C GLU A 307 -29.85 7.93 -42.09
N ARG A 308 -29.90 9.05 -41.36
CA ARG A 308 -31.16 9.77 -41.09
C ARG A 308 -31.82 10.30 -42.35
N LYS A 309 -31.05 10.76 -43.34
CA LYS A 309 -31.59 11.21 -44.64
C LYS A 309 -32.08 10.02 -45.47
N ALA A 310 -31.32 8.93 -45.49
CA ALA A 310 -31.67 7.71 -46.22
C ALA A 310 -32.99 7.09 -45.73
N PHE A 311 -33.28 7.19 -44.43
CA PHE A 311 -34.54 6.75 -43.86
C PHE A 311 -35.75 7.55 -44.39
N ASN A 312 -35.56 8.81 -44.78
CA ASN A 312 -36.63 9.69 -45.25
C ASN A 312 -36.82 9.64 -46.78
N ASP A 313 -35.84 9.15 -47.54
CA ASP A 313 -35.87 9.07 -49.01
C ASP A 313 -35.40 7.70 -49.51
N THR A 314 -36.33 6.76 -49.56
CA THR A 314 -36.10 5.36 -49.97
C THR A 314 -35.75 5.18 -51.44
N ASN A 315 -35.97 6.19 -52.29
CA ASN A 315 -35.71 6.08 -53.73
C ASN A 315 -34.21 6.24 -54.08
N GLN A 316 -33.37 6.67 -53.14
CA GLN A 316 -31.93 6.92 -53.35
C GLN A 316 -31.00 5.90 -52.67
N ASN A 317 -31.50 4.70 -52.35
CA ASN A 317 -30.77 3.73 -51.52
C ASN A 317 -29.35 3.39 -52.05
N HIS A 318 -29.17 3.27 -53.37
CA HIS A 318 -27.86 3.02 -53.99
C HIS A 318 -26.87 4.16 -53.79
N GLU A 319 -27.33 5.41 -53.82
CA GLU A 319 -26.48 6.58 -53.63
C GLU A 319 -26.03 6.69 -52.17
N TRP A 320 -26.92 6.37 -51.22
CA TRP A 320 -26.59 6.33 -49.80
C TRP A 320 -25.55 5.27 -49.46
N GLU A 321 -25.64 4.06 -50.02
CA GLU A 321 -24.62 3.02 -49.84
C GLU A 321 -23.26 3.40 -50.43
N ARG A 322 -23.24 4.11 -51.57
CA ARG A 322 -22.01 4.67 -52.14
C ARG A 322 -21.40 5.73 -51.21
N GLN A 323 -22.22 6.58 -50.60
CA GLN A 323 -21.74 7.58 -49.64
C GLN A 323 -21.22 6.99 -48.33
N LYS A 324 -21.73 5.83 -47.89
CA LYS A 324 -21.22 5.13 -46.70
C LYS A 324 -19.85 4.49 -46.94
N SER A 325 -19.63 3.97 -48.15
CA SER A 325 -18.42 3.19 -48.49
C SER A 325 -17.18 4.04 -48.81
N LYS A 326 -17.31 5.36 -48.91
CA LYS A 326 -16.21 6.26 -49.29
C LYS A 326 -15.18 6.53 -48.18
N PHE A 327 -15.56 6.30 -46.93
CA PHE A 327 -14.65 6.53 -45.81
C PHE A 327 -13.79 5.30 -45.59
N LYS A 328 -12.46 5.47 -45.54
CA LYS A 328 -11.50 4.38 -45.36
C LYS A 328 -10.49 4.69 -44.26
N TRP A 329 -10.05 3.65 -43.56
CA TRP A 329 -8.96 3.75 -42.59
C TRP A 329 -7.61 3.80 -43.30
N ILE A 330 -6.76 4.76 -42.95
CA ILE A 330 -5.41 4.87 -43.55
C ILE A 330 -4.52 3.66 -43.21
N CYS A 331 -4.73 3.03 -42.05
CA CYS A 331 -3.88 1.94 -41.58
C CYS A 331 -4.03 0.63 -42.38
N CYS A 332 -5.20 0.35 -42.95
CA CYS A 332 -5.48 -0.92 -43.66
C CYS A 332 -6.34 -0.79 -44.92
N ASP A 333 -6.77 0.42 -45.28
CA ASP A 333 -7.67 0.72 -46.40
C ASP A 333 -9.04 0.01 -46.36
N GLU A 334 -9.40 -0.54 -45.20
CA GLU A 334 -10.75 -1.04 -44.94
C GLU A 334 -11.75 0.10 -44.87
N THR A 335 -12.95 -0.14 -45.40
CA THR A 335 -14.07 0.80 -45.30
C THR A 335 -14.46 1.01 -43.84
N PHE A 336 -14.56 2.27 -43.44
CA PHE A 336 -15.03 2.66 -42.12
C PHE A 336 -16.51 2.27 -41.95
N THR A 337 -16.82 1.58 -40.85
CA THR A 337 -18.20 1.23 -40.48
C THR A 337 -18.52 1.71 -39.08
N THR A 338 -19.75 2.13 -38.83
CA THR A 338 -20.23 2.51 -37.48
C THR A 338 -20.32 1.30 -36.53
N LEU A 339 -20.49 0.09 -37.08
CA LEU A 339 -20.38 -1.15 -36.32
C LEU A 339 -18.92 -1.45 -36.03
N HIS A 340 -18.62 -1.77 -34.77
CA HIS A 340 -17.28 -2.14 -34.37
C HIS A 340 -16.91 -3.50 -34.98
N ARG A 341 -16.15 -3.48 -36.07
CA ARG A 341 -15.42 -4.62 -36.61
C ARG A 341 -13.98 -4.46 -36.13
N GLY A 342 -13.44 -5.49 -35.49
CA GLY A 342 -12.12 -5.41 -34.86
C GLY A 342 -11.06 -4.87 -35.83
N GLY A 343 -10.16 -4.03 -35.33
CA GLY A 343 -9.20 -3.33 -36.19
C GLY A 343 -7.99 -4.16 -36.63
N CYS A 344 -7.20 -3.58 -37.53
CA CYS A 344 -6.08 -4.27 -38.19
C CYS A 344 -4.85 -4.48 -37.29
N LYS A 345 -4.74 -3.79 -36.16
CA LYS A 345 -3.64 -3.97 -35.18
C LYS A 345 -4.12 -4.68 -33.92
N ARG A 346 -3.21 -5.45 -33.32
CA ARG A 346 -3.41 -6.16 -32.06
C ARG A 346 -2.49 -5.59 -30.99
N GLY A 347 -3.04 -5.34 -29.81
CA GLY A 347 -2.26 -4.83 -28.67
C GLY A 347 -3.00 -5.00 -27.36
N LYS A 348 -2.50 -4.34 -26.32
CA LYS A 348 -3.26 -4.15 -25.07
C LYS A 348 -4.35 -3.11 -25.29
N HIS A 349 -5.44 -3.24 -24.53
CA HIS A 349 -6.45 -2.21 -24.43
C HIS A 349 -5.78 -0.90 -24.01
N GLY A 350 -6.19 0.19 -24.67
CA GLY A 350 -5.65 1.51 -24.40
C GLY A 350 -6.34 2.13 -23.22
N PHE A 351 -5.53 2.63 -22.29
CA PHE A 351 -5.93 3.60 -21.30
C PHE A 351 -4.76 4.56 -21.06
N SER A 352 -5.01 5.85 -20.94
CA SER A 352 -4.02 6.73 -20.32
C SER A 352 -4.63 8.04 -19.81
N PRO A 353 -4.10 8.62 -18.71
CA PRO A 353 -3.96 8.02 -17.38
C PRO A 353 -4.23 9.07 -16.26
N LYS A 354 -4.12 8.65 -14.99
CA LYS A 354 -3.96 9.50 -13.77
C LYS A 354 -5.21 10.26 -13.32
N ASP A 355 -6.09 9.53 -12.64
CA ASP A 355 -6.58 9.90 -11.31
C ASP A 355 -7.73 8.95 -10.98
N ASN A 356 -7.42 7.90 -10.19
CA ASN A 356 -8.38 7.34 -9.25
C ASN A 356 -8.70 8.39 -8.16
N GLN A 357 -8.86 9.67 -8.51
CA GLN A 357 -9.45 10.63 -7.61
C GLN A 357 -10.95 10.35 -7.59
N PRO A 358 -11.53 10.10 -6.41
CA PRO A 358 -12.97 9.96 -6.29
C PRO A 358 -13.66 11.19 -6.90
N LEU A 359 -14.63 10.91 -7.76
CA LEU A 359 -15.36 11.93 -8.51
C LEU A 359 -16.24 12.77 -7.57
N ASN A 360 -15.79 13.98 -7.25
CA ASN A 360 -16.70 15.05 -6.84
C ASN A 360 -17.40 15.62 -8.09
N GLY A 361 -18.47 14.96 -8.52
CA GLY A 361 -19.60 15.59 -9.22
C GLY A 361 -19.42 16.10 -10.66
N GLN A 362 -18.28 15.90 -11.35
CA GLN A 362 -18.14 16.25 -12.77
C GLN A 362 -18.30 15.02 -13.68
N GLY A 363 -19.30 15.05 -14.56
CA GLY A 363 -19.84 13.88 -15.28
C GLY A 363 -18.85 13.06 -16.08
N ILE A 364 -18.89 11.74 -15.87
CA ILE A 364 -18.12 10.66 -16.51
C ILE A 364 -17.97 10.85 -18.04
N ASN A 365 -19.06 11.29 -18.70
CA ASN A 365 -19.10 11.48 -20.15
C ASN A 365 -18.07 12.49 -20.69
N ARG A 366 -17.73 13.56 -19.96
CA ARG A 366 -16.77 14.57 -20.45
C ARG A 366 -15.33 14.05 -20.45
N ARG A 367 -14.96 13.23 -19.46
CA ARG A 367 -13.63 12.63 -19.38
C ARG A 367 -13.45 11.54 -20.42
N GLU A 368 -14.46 10.71 -20.64
CA GLU A 368 -14.46 9.72 -21.71
C GLU A 368 -14.29 10.39 -23.08
N GLN A 369 -15.00 11.49 -23.32
CA GLN A 369 -14.87 12.20 -24.59
C GLN A 369 -13.44 12.76 -24.78
N ALA A 370 -12.86 13.37 -23.74
CA ALA A 370 -11.50 13.90 -23.81
C ALA A 370 -10.43 12.81 -24.03
N THR A 371 -10.60 11.60 -23.48
CA THR A 371 -9.65 10.50 -23.72
C THR A 371 -9.81 9.88 -25.10
N VAL A 372 -11.03 9.87 -25.65
CA VAL A 372 -11.26 9.50 -27.06
C VAL A 372 -10.63 10.52 -27.99
N GLU A 373 -10.85 11.81 -27.78
CA GLU A 373 -10.26 12.90 -28.59
C GLU A 373 -8.72 12.80 -28.59
N LYS A 374 -8.09 12.64 -27.43
CA LYS A 374 -6.62 12.43 -27.35
C LYS A 374 -6.12 11.22 -28.12
N TRP A 375 -6.89 10.13 -28.15
CA TRP A 375 -6.54 8.95 -28.94
C TRP A 375 -6.69 9.22 -30.44
N GLU A 376 -7.75 9.91 -30.84
CA GLU A 376 -7.98 10.28 -32.23
C GLU A 376 -6.94 11.28 -32.74
N ASP A 377 -6.53 12.24 -31.91
CA ASP A 377 -5.41 13.16 -32.18
C ASP A 377 -4.11 12.38 -32.40
N PHE A 378 -3.81 11.42 -31.52
CA PHE A 378 -2.66 10.53 -31.68
C PHE A 378 -2.71 9.75 -33.00
N CYS A 379 -3.88 9.27 -33.41
CA CYS A 379 -4.05 8.60 -34.71
C CYS A 379 -3.83 9.55 -35.89
N CYS A 380 -4.24 10.80 -35.78
CA CYS A 380 -4.09 11.82 -36.83
C CYS A 380 -2.63 12.29 -36.98
N ASP A 381 -1.91 12.40 -35.87
CA ASP A 381 -0.51 12.86 -35.82
C ASP A 381 0.52 11.76 -36.12
N ASN A 382 0.05 10.55 -36.45
CA ASN A 382 0.93 9.41 -36.71
C ASN A 382 1.71 9.59 -38.03
N GLN A 383 3.02 9.84 -37.89
CA GLN A 383 3.93 10.11 -39.01
C GLN A 383 4.00 8.98 -40.05
N GLU A 384 3.87 7.71 -39.62
CA GLU A 384 3.88 6.55 -40.52
C GLU A 384 2.70 6.64 -41.51
N TYR A 385 1.52 6.98 -41.00
CA TYR A 385 0.31 7.11 -41.81
C TYR A 385 0.27 8.39 -42.63
N TYR A 386 0.91 9.45 -42.14
CA TYR A 386 1.06 10.68 -42.91
C TYR A 386 1.88 10.45 -44.19
N ALA A 387 2.97 9.69 -44.12
CA ALA A 387 3.76 9.33 -45.30
C ALA A 387 2.95 8.48 -46.31
N LYS A 388 2.16 7.51 -45.82
CA LYS A 388 1.24 6.73 -46.66
C LYS A 388 0.19 7.62 -47.33
N TRP A 389 -0.38 8.56 -46.59
CA TRP A 389 -1.37 9.50 -47.11
C TRP A 389 -0.80 10.45 -48.17
N GLN A 390 0.43 10.94 -47.98
CA GLN A 390 1.14 11.73 -49.01
C GLN A 390 1.39 10.93 -50.29
N SER A 391 1.72 9.63 -50.17
CA SER A 391 1.85 8.77 -51.35
C SER A 391 0.54 8.68 -52.12
N LEU A 392 -0.59 8.48 -51.42
CA LEU A 392 -1.91 8.43 -52.06
C LEU A 392 -2.25 9.73 -52.78
N LEU A 393 -1.92 10.90 -52.20
CA LEU A 393 -2.12 12.19 -52.86
C LEU A 393 -1.34 12.36 -54.16
N ASN A 394 -0.15 11.76 -54.27
CA ASN A 394 0.67 11.86 -55.47
C ASN A 394 0.21 10.92 -56.61
N ASP A 395 -0.60 9.91 -56.27
CA ASP A 395 -1.13 8.93 -57.23
C ASP A 395 -2.43 9.42 -57.94
N TYR A 396 -3.02 10.52 -57.46
CA TYR A 396 -4.17 11.22 -58.07
C TYR A 396 -3.70 12.41 -58.90
#